data_AF-A0A965ZQZ7-F1
#
_entry.id   AF-A0A965ZQZ7-F1
#
_cell.length_a   1.000
_cell.length_b   1.000
_cell.length_c   1.000
_cell.angle_alpha   90.00
_cell.angle_beta   90.00
_cell.angle_gamma   90.00
#
_symmetry.space_group_name_H-M   'P 1'
#
loop_
_entity.id
_entity.type
_entity.pdbx_description
1 polymer ?
#
loop_
_entity_poly.entity_id
_entity_poly.type
_entity_poly.pdbx_seq_one_letter_code
_entity_poly.pdbx_strand_id
1 'polypeptide(L)'
;MKLIKLATATALVAFSAGSFAAKPTSIVFVGNAETGDGTPYATYNVKCSNGKKMELTAWDNRRKWCVGDAGSESCEKKQIKAAKAACKGQ
;
A
#
# COMPACT_ATOMS: atom_id res chain seq x y z
N MET A 1 -52.85 -0.08 -33.18
CA MET A 1 -52.34 -0.11 -31.78
C MET A 1 -51.65 -1.44 -31.58
N LYS A 2 -50.39 -1.64 -31.21
CA LYS A 2 -49.28 -0.85 -30.63
C LYS A 2 -48.00 -1.40 -31.28
N LEU A 3 -47.22 -0.58 -31.98
CA LEU A 3 -46.01 0.06 -31.45
C LEU A 3 -44.93 -0.94 -30.97
N ILE A 4 -43.91 -1.10 -31.84
CA ILE A 4 -42.48 -0.97 -31.49
C ILE A 4 -41.92 -2.12 -30.63
N LYS A 5 -41.21 -3.08 -31.25
CA LYS A 5 -39.72 -3.07 -31.31
C LYS A 5 -39.07 -2.54 -30.02
N LEU A 6 -39.02 -3.33 -28.96
CA LEU A 6 -38.08 -3.05 -27.86
C LEU A 6 -37.03 -4.16 -27.81
N ALA A 7 -35.90 -3.84 -28.44
CA ALA A 7 -34.64 -4.54 -28.29
C ALA A 7 -34.26 -4.57 -26.81
N THR A 8 -34.21 -5.77 -26.23
CA THR A 8 -33.55 -6.03 -24.95
C THR A 8 -32.04 -5.99 -25.18
N ALA A 9 -31.50 -4.77 -25.28
CA ALA A 9 -30.08 -4.53 -25.17
C ALA A 9 -29.71 -4.58 -23.68
N THR A 10 -29.38 -5.77 -23.18
CA THR A 10 -28.68 -5.94 -21.90
C THR A 10 -27.31 -5.29 -22.02
N ALA A 11 -27.24 -3.99 -21.71
CA ALA A 11 -25.99 -3.29 -21.49
C ALA A 11 -25.38 -3.81 -20.19
N LEU A 12 -24.56 -4.87 -20.29
CA LEU A 12 -23.60 -5.21 -19.23
C LEU A 12 -22.58 -4.08 -19.17
N VAL A 13 -22.84 -3.08 -18.33
CA VAL A 13 -21.83 -2.10 -17.93
C VAL A 13 -20.82 -2.84 -17.06
N ALA A 14 -19.82 -3.44 -17.72
CA ALA A 14 -18.61 -3.86 -17.06
C ALA A 14 -17.93 -2.61 -16.52
N PHE A 15 -18.16 -2.30 -15.25
CA PHE A 15 -17.30 -1.39 -14.51
C PHE A 15 -15.92 -2.04 -14.44
N SER A 16 -15.10 -1.76 -15.44
CA SER A 16 -13.67 -1.98 -15.39
C SER A 16 -13.12 -1.05 -14.30
N ALA A 17 -13.14 -1.53 -13.06
CA ALA A 17 -12.35 -0.95 -11.99
C ALA A 17 -10.89 -0.98 -12.46
N GLY A 18 -10.42 0.15 -12.99
CA GLY A 18 -9.05 0.31 -13.43
C GLY A 18 -8.14 -0.15 -12.30
N SER A 19 -7.34 -1.18 -12.56
CA SER A 19 -6.30 -1.64 -11.64
C SER A 19 -5.22 -0.58 -11.55
N PHE A 20 -5.51 0.52 -10.83
CA PHE A 20 -4.50 1.47 -10.44
C PHE A 20 -3.68 0.80 -9.34
N ALA A 21 -2.41 0.50 -9.63
CA ALA A 21 -1.45 0.02 -8.63
C ALA A 21 -1.60 0.85 -7.35
N ALA A 22 -1.81 0.20 -6.22
CA ALA A 22 -2.19 0.91 -5.01
C ALA A 22 -1.09 1.91 -4.63
N LYS A 23 -1.48 3.16 -4.41
CA LYS A 23 -0.55 4.25 -4.06
C LYS A 23 -0.61 4.48 -2.56
N PRO A 24 0.52 4.83 -1.91
CA PRO A 24 0.49 5.26 -0.52
C PRO A 24 -0.26 6.59 -0.42
N THR A 25 -1.25 6.64 0.46
CA THR A 25 -2.11 7.80 0.72
C THR A 25 -1.75 8.50 2.04
N SER A 26 -1.27 7.73 3.01
CA SER A 26 -0.84 8.25 4.31
C SER A 26 0.24 7.35 4.88
N ILE A 27 1.20 7.94 5.59
CA ILE A 27 2.25 7.22 6.33
C ILE A 27 2.25 7.77 7.75
N VAL A 28 1.95 6.94 8.73
CA VAL A 28 1.76 7.32 10.13
C VAL A 28 2.83 6.64 10.98
N PHE A 29 3.49 7.41 11.84
CA PHE A 29 4.41 6.85 12.83
C PHE A 29 3.64 6.08 13.91
N VAL A 30 4.11 4.88 14.24
CA VAL A 30 3.48 4.00 15.24
C VAL A 30 4.26 4.05 16.54
N GLY A 31 5.59 3.91 16.49
CA GLY A 31 6.43 3.87 17.69
C GLY A 31 7.86 3.48 17.38
N ASN A 32 8.71 3.47 18.40
CA ASN A 32 10.07 2.93 18.32
C ASN A 32 10.09 1.53 18.92
N ALA A 33 10.93 0.66 18.38
CA ALA A 33 11.16 -0.70 18.84
C ALA A 33 12.65 -1.04 18.69
N GLU A 34 13.06 -2.15 19.27
CA GLU A 34 14.44 -2.64 19.21
C GLU A 34 14.44 -4.10 18.76
N THR A 35 15.45 -4.50 17.99
CA THR A 35 15.63 -5.92 17.63
C THR A 35 16.11 -6.72 18.84
N GLY A 36 16.07 -8.05 18.76
CA GLY A 36 16.67 -8.91 19.79
C GLY A 36 18.15 -8.63 20.04
N ASP A 37 18.84 -8.04 19.06
CA ASP A 37 20.25 -7.64 19.13
C ASP A 37 20.45 -6.20 19.65
N GLY A 38 19.39 -5.51 20.08
CA GLY A 38 19.43 -4.15 20.61
C GLY A 38 19.56 -3.06 19.54
N THR A 39 19.28 -3.35 18.27
CA THR A 39 19.29 -2.32 17.22
C THR A 39 17.97 -1.55 17.22
N PRO A 40 17.95 -0.23 17.47
CA PRO A 40 16.73 0.54 17.49
C PRO A 40 16.21 0.81 16.08
N TYR A 41 14.89 0.70 15.91
CA TYR A 41 14.16 1.03 14.70
C TYR A 41 12.83 1.72 15.02
N ALA A 42 12.28 2.40 14.03
CA ALA A 42 10.99 3.06 14.12
C ALA A 42 9.96 2.36 13.24
N THR A 43 8.76 2.15 13.75
CA THR A 43 7.66 1.48 13.03
C THR A 43 6.68 2.52 12.50
N TYR A 44 6.22 2.31 11.28
CA TYR A 44 5.30 3.17 10.55
C TYR A 44 4.21 2.32 9.89
N ASN A 45 3.02 2.88 9.76
CA ASN A 45 1.91 2.29 9.04
C ASN A 45 1.58 3.12 7.80
N VAL A 46 1.61 2.49 6.63
CA VAL A 46 1.24 3.06 5.34
C VAL A 46 -0.17 2.65 4.98
N LYS A 47 -1.04 3.62 4.73
CA LYS A 47 -2.36 3.37 4.15
C LYS A 47 -2.27 3.43 2.63
N CYS A 48 -2.65 2.35 1.96
CA CYS A 48 -2.68 2.26 0.51
C CYS A 48 -4.06 2.69 -0.03
N SER A 49 -4.12 3.14 -1.28
CA SER A 49 -5.37 3.62 -1.93
C SER A 49 -6.42 2.53 -2.10
N ASN A 50 -6.05 1.26 -2.01
CA ASN A 50 -6.95 0.11 -1.98
C ASN A 50 -7.54 -0.16 -0.58
N GLY A 51 -7.28 0.71 0.40
CA GLY A 51 -7.76 0.59 1.78
C GLY A 51 -6.91 -0.31 2.69
N LYS A 52 -5.94 -1.04 2.13
CA LYS A 52 -5.03 -1.89 2.91
C LYS A 52 -4.01 -1.05 3.67
N LYS A 53 -3.52 -1.59 4.80
CA LYS A 53 -2.49 -0.97 5.62
C LYS A 53 -1.25 -1.88 5.61
N MET A 54 -0.09 -1.27 5.44
CA MET A 54 1.20 -1.94 5.38
C MET A 54 2.14 -1.41 6.42
N GLU A 55 2.90 -2.30 7.03
CA GLU A 55 3.95 -1.91 7.97
C GLU A 55 5.22 -1.51 7.21
N LEU A 56 5.88 -0.47 7.72
CA LEU A 56 7.21 -0.05 7.32
C LEU A 56 8.07 0.12 8.56
N THR A 57 9.31 -0.33 8.49
CA THR A 57 10.31 -0.06 9.51
C THR A 57 11.36 0.92 8.99
N ALA A 58 11.79 1.85 9.84
CA ALA A 58 12.81 2.83 9.55
C ALA A 58 14.02 2.60 10.46
N TRP A 59 15.18 2.55 9.84
CA TRP A 59 16.47 2.18 10.42
C TRP A 59 17.47 3.32 10.22
N ASP A 60 18.59 3.28 10.95
CA ASP A 60 19.71 4.21 10.80
C ASP A 60 19.27 5.68 10.83
N ASN A 61 18.42 6.05 11.80
CA ASN A 61 17.84 7.39 11.90
C ASN A 61 17.07 7.82 10.61
N ARG A 62 16.19 6.94 10.11
CA ARG A 62 15.36 7.12 8.90
C ARG A 62 16.13 7.19 7.58
N ARG A 63 17.38 6.70 7.55
CA ARG A 63 18.19 6.59 6.32
C ARG A 63 17.90 5.32 5.52
N LYS A 64 17.34 4.31 6.17
CA LYS A 64 16.96 3.03 5.57
C LYS A 64 15.51 2.71 5.94
N TRP A 65 14.72 2.30 4.97
CA TRP A 65 13.29 2.04 5.11
C TRP A 65 12.98 0.66 4.55
N CYS A 66 12.46 -0.24 5.36
CA CYS A 66 12.17 -1.61 4.94
C CYS A 66 10.66 -1.87 4.98
N VAL A 67 10.19 -2.69 4.04
CA VAL A 67 8.76 -3.06 3.91
C VAL A 67 8.48 -4.27 4.79
N GLY A 68 7.63 -4.10 5.80
CA GLY A 68 7.36 -5.13 6.81
C GLY A 68 8.13 -4.89 8.10
N ASP A 69 8.41 -5.98 8.80
CA ASP A 69 9.02 -6.03 10.14
C ASP A 69 10.56 -5.94 10.11
N ALA A 70 11.19 -6.22 11.24
CA ALA A 70 12.65 -6.20 11.39
C ALA A 70 13.42 -7.25 10.59
N GLY A 71 12.77 -8.32 10.11
CA GLY A 71 13.38 -9.34 9.27
C GLY A 71 13.33 -9.02 7.78
N SER A 72 12.77 -7.87 7.41
CA SER A 72 12.46 -7.58 6.02
C SER A 72 13.68 -7.21 5.18
N GLU A 73 13.90 -7.97 4.09
CA GLU A 73 15.01 -7.75 3.16
C GLU A 73 14.72 -6.67 2.11
N SER A 74 13.44 -6.33 1.92
CA SER A 74 13.02 -5.32 0.94
C SER A 74 13.17 -3.91 1.49
N CYS A 75 14.39 -3.38 1.39
CA CYS A 75 14.76 -2.07 1.92
C CYS A 75 15.06 -1.05 0.82
N GLU A 76 14.70 0.19 1.11
CA GLU A 76 14.86 1.36 0.25
C GLU A 76 15.48 2.52 1.02
N LYS A 77 16.20 3.38 0.31
CA LYS A 77 16.84 4.57 0.93
C LYS A 77 15.85 5.70 1.22
N LYS A 78 14.66 5.69 0.61
CA LYS A 78 13.66 6.76 0.70
C LYS A 78 12.34 6.22 1.21
N GLN A 79 11.76 6.88 2.21
CA GLN A 79 10.44 6.57 2.80
C GLN A 79 9.36 6.35 1.74
N ILE A 80 9.17 7.33 0.84
CA ILE A 80 8.12 7.27 -0.18
C ILE A 80 8.35 6.10 -1.15
N LYS A 81 9.60 5.70 -1.38
CA LYS A 81 9.92 4.57 -2.26
C LYS A 81 9.56 3.24 -1.59
N ALA A 82 9.91 3.09 -0.30
CA ALA A 82 9.47 1.95 0.51
C ALA A 82 7.94 1.87 0.58
N ALA A 83 7.25 2.98 0.85
CA ALA A 83 5.79 3.02 0.91
C ALA A 83 5.12 2.66 -0.42
N LYS A 84 5.69 3.11 -1.55
CA LYS A 84 5.23 2.71 -2.88
C LYS A 84 5.45 1.23 -3.13
N ALA A 85 6.61 0.68 -2.74
CA ALA A 85 6.89 -0.74 -2.86
C ALA A 85 5.91 -1.58 -2.02
N ALA A 86 5.68 -1.17 -0.77
CA ALA A 86 4.71 -1.80 0.14
C ALA A 86 3.30 -1.84 -0.47
N CYS A 87 2.80 -0.72 -1.00
CA CYS A 87 1.48 -0.68 -1.62
C CYS A 87 1.42 -1.35 -3.00
N LYS A 88 2.53 -1.44 -3.74
CA LYS A 88 2.56 -2.12 -5.03
C LYS A 88 2.51 -3.65 -4.90
N GLY A 89 3.00 -4.20 -3.79
CA GLY A 89 2.96 -5.64 -3.50
C GLY A 89 1.64 -6.15 -2.91
N GLN A 90 0.54 -5.38 -3.00
CA GLN A 90 -0.71 -5.58 -2.27
C GLN A 90 -1.93 -5.73 -3.16
#